data_AF-A0A964TF95-F1
#
_entry.id   AF-A0A964TF95-F1
#
_cell.length_a   1.000
_cell.length_b   1.000
_cell.length_c   1.000
_cell.angle_alpha   90.00
_cell.angle_beta   90.00
_cell.angle_gamma   90.00
#
_symmetry.space_group_name_H-M   'P 1'
#
loop_
_entity.id
_entity.type
_entity.pdbx_description
1 polymer ?
#
loop_
_entity_poly.entity_id
_entity_poly.type
_entity_poly.pdbx_seq_one_letter_code
_entity_poly.pdbx_strand_id
1 'polypeptide(L)'
;MKTIKSIAVLIFFVTLISCDFLESQDRPQGYPDYDYSSIEKIVYFDMETKEQLLIGDLSTLKSAGEYFLNKDNYFKDELRKFNGVKPSFSLTLINPIDTLVLRSYPLSGLKGRLEFDFTVKYDPNNPMKSRKVHRFYIKQGLLDLLGI
;
A
#
# COMPACT_ATOMS: atom_id res chain seq x y z
N MET A 1 26.20 -19.26 57.92
CA MET A 1 25.96 -18.01 57.16
C MET A 1 25.76 -18.40 55.71
N LYS A 2 24.52 -18.61 55.24
CA LYS A 2 23.61 -17.60 54.69
C LYS A 2 24.31 -16.67 53.69
N THR A 3 24.22 -16.99 52.39
CA THR A 3 23.95 -16.07 51.25
C THR A 3 24.16 -16.77 49.89
N ILE A 4 23.48 -17.89 49.61
CA ILE A 4 23.36 -18.39 48.22
C ILE A 4 21.97 -18.97 47.99
N LYS A 5 20.93 -18.16 48.22
CA LYS A 5 19.54 -18.49 47.86
C LYS A 5 18.77 -17.20 47.67
N SER A 6 19.01 -16.47 46.58
CA SER A 6 18.09 -15.40 46.11
C SER A 6 18.31 -14.92 44.66
N ILE A 7 19.32 -15.37 43.92
CA ILE A 7 19.53 -14.89 42.53
C ILE A 7 18.67 -15.66 41.51
N ALA A 8 18.08 -16.79 41.88
CA ALA A 8 17.36 -17.65 40.94
C ALA A 8 15.90 -17.21 40.64
N VAL A 9 15.36 -16.19 41.32
CA VAL A 9 13.96 -15.75 41.10
C VAL A 9 13.85 -14.56 40.14
N LEU A 10 14.96 -13.86 39.85
CA LEU A 10 14.93 -12.67 38.99
C LEU A 10 15.33 -12.94 37.52
N ILE A 11 15.47 -14.21 37.11
CA ILE A 11 15.74 -14.58 35.71
C ILE A 11 14.49 -15.20 35.06
N PHE A 12 13.39 -15.37 35.80
CA PHE A 12 12.14 -15.94 35.27
C PHE A 12 11.17 -14.89 34.71
N PHE A 13 11.49 -13.60 34.77
CA PHE A 13 10.56 -12.52 34.38
C PHE A 13 11.00 -11.70 33.16
N VAL A 14 12.17 -11.97 32.57
CA VAL A 14 12.69 -11.17 31.44
C VAL A 14 12.53 -11.88 30.09
N THR A 15 12.21 -13.17 30.05
CA THR A 15 12.08 -13.90 28.77
C THR A 15 10.70 -13.84 28.12
N LEU A 16 9.69 -13.26 28.78
CA LEU A 16 8.34 -13.09 28.20
C LEU A 16 8.09 -11.71 27.56
N ILE A 17 9.10 -10.83 27.57
CA ILE A 17 9.14 -9.65 26.69
C ILE A 17 10.08 -9.92 25.51
N SER A 18 10.06 -11.15 25.00
CA SER A 18 9.94 -11.26 23.54
C SER A 18 8.44 -11.04 23.30
N CYS A 19 7.93 -9.79 23.40
CA CYS A 19 7.64 -9.03 22.19
C CYS A 19 8.16 -9.83 21.00
N ASP A 20 7.30 -10.74 20.53
CA ASP A 20 7.26 -11.17 19.16
C ASP A 20 7.54 -9.92 18.34
N PHE A 21 8.82 -9.74 18.03
CA PHE A 21 9.29 -9.10 16.85
C PHE A 21 8.66 -9.97 15.78
N LEU A 22 7.38 -9.68 15.52
CA LEU A 22 6.59 -10.19 14.43
C LEU A 22 7.47 -9.87 13.25
N GLU A 23 8.28 -10.86 12.86
CA GLU A 23 9.06 -10.86 11.64
C GLU A 23 8.13 -10.25 10.62
N SER A 24 8.51 -9.06 10.13
CA SER A 24 7.78 -8.44 9.05
C SER A 24 7.94 -9.42 7.91
N GLN A 25 6.99 -10.34 7.75
CA GLN A 25 7.02 -11.27 6.65
C GLN A 25 6.88 -10.42 5.40
N ASP A 26 8.02 -10.22 4.72
CA ASP A 26 8.09 -9.53 3.46
C ASP A 26 7.10 -10.23 2.54
N ARG A 27 6.07 -9.49 2.12
CA ARG A 27 5.09 -10.02 1.17
C ARG A 27 5.62 -9.77 -0.23
N PRO A 28 5.43 -10.71 -1.17
CA PRO A 28 5.72 -10.44 -2.56
C PRO A 28 4.84 -9.29 -3.04
N GLN A 29 5.41 -8.37 -3.82
CA GLN A 29 4.65 -7.33 -4.50
C GLN A 29 3.61 -7.98 -5.43
N GLY A 30 2.44 -7.35 -5.52
CA GLY A 30 1.39 -7.70 -6.47
C GLY A 30 0.97 -6.46 -7.23
N TYR A 31 0.58 -6.62 -8.49
CA TYR A 31 0.13 -5.52 -9.35
C TYR A 31 -1.35 -5.72 -9.69
N PRO A 32 -2.15 -4.65 -9.79
CA PRO A 32 -3.57 -4.77 -10.11
C PRO A 32 -3.78 -5.32 -11.52
N ASP A 33 -4.75 -6.22 -11.66
CA ASP A 33 -5.31 -6.58 -12.96
C ASP A 33 -6.44 -5.59 -13.27
N TYR A 34 -6.08 -4.48 -13.89
CA TYR A 34 -6.97 -3.37 -14.21
C TYR A 34 -6.68 -2.85 -15.62
N ASP A 35 -7.73 -2.53 -16.38
CA ASP A 35 -7.57 -1.94 -17.70
C ASP A 35 -7.28 -0.43 -17.59
N TYR A 36 -5.99 -0.10 -17.56
CA TYR A 36 -5.48 1.26 -17.51
C TYR A 36 -5.67 2.05 -18.82
N SER A 37 -6.05 1.38 -19.93
CA SER A 37 -6.23 2.05 -21.22
C SER A 37 -7.58 2.77 -21.36
N SER A 38 -8.55 2.46 -20.48
CA SER A 38 -9.93 2.94 -20.53
C SER A 38 -10.33 3.80 -19.32
N ILE A 39 -9.36 4.42 -18.63
CA ILE A 39 -9.65 5.29 -17.48
C ILE A 39 -10.48 6.49 -17.95
N GLU A 40 -11.66 6.66 -17.35
CA GLU A 40 -12.56 7.80 -17.62
C GLU A 40 -12.46 8.87 -16.53
N LYS A 41 -12.01 8.50 -15.34
CA LYS A 41 -11.90 9.41 -14.20
C LYS A 41 -10.88 8.91 -13.19
N ILE A 42 -10.14 9.85 -12.61
CA ILE A 42 -9.31 9.62 -11.44
C ILE A 42 -9.83 10.51 -10.31
N VAL A 43 -10.02 9.92 -9.13
CA VAL A 43 -10.39 10.65 -7.92
C VAL A 43 -9.21 10.57 -6.95
N TYR A 44 -8.59 11.71 -6.69
CA TYR A 44 -7.65 11.86 -5.58
C TYR A 44 -8.41 12.27 -4.33
N PHE A 45 -8.11 11.62 -3.20
CA PHE A 45 -8.66 11.96 -1.91
C PHE A 45 -7.56 12.02 -0.87
N ASP A 46 -7.41 13.18 -0.23
CA ASP A 46 -6.47 13.41 0.85
C ASP A 46 -7.06 12.92 2.19
N MET A 47 -6.35 12.04 2.89
CA MET A 47 -6.87 11.45 4.13
C MET A 47 -6.80 12.40 5.31
N GLU A 48 -5.92 13.41 5.27
CA GLU A 48 -5.72 14.40 6.33
C GLU A 48 -6.71 15.55 6.18
N THR A 49 -6.73 16.23 5.03
CA THR A 49 -7.59 17.39 4.80
C THR A 49 -9.03 17.01 4.44
N LYS A 50 -9.27 15.75 4.03
CA LYS A 50 -10.55 15.25 3.49
C LYS A 50 -10.95 15.92 2.18
N GLU A 51 -10.02 16.60 1.52
CA GLU A 51 -10.26 17.20 0.22
C GLU A 51 -10.24 16.16 -0.88
N GLN A 52 -11.01 16.44 -1.94
CA GLN A 52 -11.11 15.57 -3.10
C GLN A 52 -10.85 16.37 -4.38
N LEU A 53 -9.96 15.83 -5.22
CA LEU A 53 -9.71 16.35 -6.56
C LEU A 53 -10.24 15.34 -7.59
N LEU A 54 -11.01 15.85 -8.54
CA LEU A 54 -11.55 15.09 -9.66
C LEU A 54 -10.76 15.41 -10.93
N ILE A 55 -10.16 14.38 -11.51
CA ILE A 55 -9.37 14.49 -12.74
C ILE A 55 -10.14 13.74 -13.83
N GLY A 56 -10.46 14.47 -14.90
CA GLY A 56 -11.28 13.97 -16.01
C GLY A 56 -10.81 14.46 -17.37
N ASP A 57 -9.68 15.17 -17.46
CA ASP A 57 -9.15 15.61 -18.73
C ASP A 57 -8.47 14.46 -19.48
N LEU A 58 -8.82 14.29 -20.76
CA LEU A 58 -8.41 13.13 -21.55
C LEU A 58 -6.88 12.97 -21.64
N SER A 59 -6.13 14.07 -21.72
CA SER A 59 -4.66 14.08 -21.79
C SER A 59 -4.01 13.49 -20.54
N THR A 60 -4.43 13.93 -19.36
CA THR A 60 -3.88 13.46 -18.09
C THR A 60 -4.31 12.03 -17.83
N LEU A 61 -5.57 11.68 -18.11
CA LEU A 61 -6.05 10.30 -17.99
C LEU A 61 -5.24 9.33 -18.86
N LYS A 62 -4.98 9.69 -20.11
CA LYS A 62 -4.14 8.90 -21.02
C LYS A 62 -2.71 8.77 -20.49
N SER A 63 -2.11 9.89 -20.07
CA SER A 63 -0.74 9.91 -19.54
C SER A 63 -0.61 9.08 -18.27
N ALA A 64 -1.60 9.13 -17.38
CA ALA A 64 -1.66 8.32 -16.17
C ALA A 64 -1.81 6.82 -16.52
N GLY A 65 -2.67 6.48 -17.49
CA GLY A 65 -2.81 5.10 -17.99
C GLY A 65 -1.49 4.56 -18.55
N GLU A 66 -0.81 5.32 -19.39
CA GLU A 66 0.52 4.99 -19.91
C GLU A 66 1.56 4.85 -18.78
N TYR A 67 1.47 5.70 -17.75
CA TYR A 67 2.34 5.63 -16.58
C TYR A 67 2.20 4.32 -15.82
N PHE A 68 0.96 3.86 -15.59
CA PHE A 68 0.69 2.57 -14.94
C PHE A 68 1.05 1.37 -15.84
N LEU A 69 0.98 1.49 -17.16
CA LEU A 69 1.38 0.41 -18.07
C LEU A 69 2.91 0.27 -18.21
N ASN A 70 3.65 1.36 -17.97
CA ASN A 70 5.10 1.34 -18.10
C ASN A 70 5.78 0.65 -16.90
N LYS A 71 6.37 -0.52 -17.16
CA LYS A 71 7.08 -1.34 -16.15
C LYS A 71 8.27 -0.62 -15.51
N ASP A 72 8.89 0.34 -16.20
CA ASP A 72 10.02 1.10 -15.68
C ASP A 72 9.62 2.10 -14.58
N ASN A 73 8.32 2.32 -14.38
CA ASN A 73 7.82 3.15 -13.28
C ASN A 73 7.69 2.38 -11.97
N TYR A 74 7.81 1.05 -11.99
CA TYR A 74 7.70 0.20 -10.81
C TYR A 74 9.06 -0.20 -10.26
N PHE A 75 9.07 -0.49 -8.96
CA PHE A 75 10.26 -1.00 -8.28
C PHE A 75 10.08 -2.48 -7.95
N LYS A 76 11.15 -3.27 -8.14
CA LYS A 76 11.22 -4.66 -7.68
C LYS A 76 11.96 -4.70 -6.35
N ASP A 77 11.23 -4.49 -5.26
CA ASP A 77 11.76 -4.49 -3.89
C ASP A 77 10.88 -5.35 -2.97
N GLU A 78 11.44 -5.80 -1.86
CA GLU A 78 10.68 -6.48 -0.80
C GLU A 78 9.79 -5.46 -0.06
N LEU A 79 8.51 -5.81 0.14
CA LEU A 79 7.56 -4.94 0.83
C LEU A 79 7.80 -4.99 2.34
N ARG A 80 8.30 -3.89 2.90
CA ARG A 80 8.38 -3.75 4.35
C ARG A 80 7.00 -3.50 4.93
N LYS A 81 6.55 -4.39 5.81
CA LYS A 81 5.24 -4.28 6.44
C LYS A 81 5.28 -3.23 7.56
N PHE A 82 4.67 -2.08 7.33
CA PHE A 82 4.36 -1.14 8.41
C PHE A 82 3.01 -1.50 9.04
N ASN A 83 3.04 -2.15 10.21
CA ASN A 83 1.83 -2.41 10.99
C ASN A 83 1.33 -1.08 11.59
N GLY A 84 0.03 -0.78 11.44
CA GLY A 84 -0.63 0.33 12.14
C GLY A 84 -0.53 1.72 11.51
N VAL A 85 0.18 1.88 10.39
CA VAL A 85 0.25 3.16 9.66
C VAL A 85 -1.03 3.36 8.85
N LYS A 86 -1.59 4.58 8.88
CA LYS A 86 -2.76 4.96 8.08
C LYS A 86 -2.32 5.45 6.68
N PRO A 87 -3.17 5.28 5.65
CA PRO A 87 -2.90 5.88 4.34
C PRO A 87 -2.85 7.42 4.43
N SER A 88 -1.97 8.03 3.65
CA SER A 88 -1.89 9.49 3.48
C SER A 88 -2.93 10.01 2.48
N PHE A 89 -3.15 9.27 1.39
CA PHE A 89 -4.13 9.62 0.37
C PHE A 89 -4.63 8.35 -0.34
N SER A 90 -5.64 8.49 -1.20
CA SER A 90 -6.05 7.44 -2.12
C SER A 90 -6.26 7.96 -3.53
N LEU A 91 -5.97 7.12 -4.51
CA LEU A 91 -6.36 7.30 -5.91
C LEU A 91 -7.42 6.26 -6.25
N THR A 92 -8.57 6.70 -6.77
CA THR A 92 -9.60 5.82 -7.31
C THR A 92 -9.63 5.97 -8.83
N LEU A 93 -9.25 4.92 -9.54
CA LEU A 93 -9.29 4.82 -10.99
C LEU A 93 -10.62 4.21 -11.40
N ILE A 94 -11.37 4.91 -12.24
CA ILE A 94 -12.71 4.51 -12.68
C ILE A 94 -12.69 4.34 -14.20
N ASN A 95 -13.15 3.17 -14.64
CA ASN A 95 -13.46 2.87 -16.03
C ASN A 95 -14.89 2.27 -16.11
N PRO A 96 -15.44 2.01 -17.31
CA PRO A 96 -16.83 1.55 -17.44
C PRO A 96 -17.15 0.20 -16.78
N ILE A 97 -16.14 -0.63 -16.53
CA ILE A 97 -16.29 -2.03 -16.11
C ILE A 97 -15.82 -2.24 -14.67
N ASP A 98 -14.97 -1.37 -14.15
CA ASP A 98 -14.25 -1.56 -12.90
C ASP A 98 -13.87 -0.27 -12.20
N THR A 99 -13.67 -0.38 -10.90
CA THR A 99 -13.16 0.67 -10.03
C THR A 99 -12.01 0.11 -9.20
N LEU A 100 -10.82 0.68 -9.40
CA LEU A 100 -9.62 0.33 -8.65
C LEU A 100 -9.31 1.42 -7.64
N VAL A 101 -9.32 1.06 -6.35
CA VAL A 101 -8.90 1.94 -5.26
C VAL A 101 -7.49 1.60 -4.84
N LEU A 102 -6.60 2.58 -4.95
CA LEU A 102 -5.21 2.53 -4.52
C LEU A 102 -5.05 3.42 -3.28
N ARG A 103 -4.50 2.90 -2.18
CA ARG A 103 -4.25 3.71 -0.97
C ARG A 103 -2.77 3.85 -0.75
N SER A 104 -2.32 5.11 -0.63
CA SER A 104 -0.92 5.44 -0.48
C SER A 104 -0.52 5.50 0.99
N TYR A 105 0.61 4.89 1.35
CA TYR A 105 1.16 4.93 2.71
C TYR A 105 2.44 5.76 2.76
N PRO A 106 2.69 6.51 3.84
CA PRO A 106 3.93 7.25 4.00
C PRO A 106 5.12 6.29 4.09
N LEU A 107 6.10 6.49 3.21
CA LEU A 107 7.30 5.67 3.14
C LEU A 107 8.33 6.12 4.18
N SER A 108 8.74 5.22 5.07
CA SER A 108 9.90 5.51 5.93
C SER A 108 11.20 5.33 5.12
N GLY A 109 11.75 6.42 4.60
CA GLY A 109 13.12 6.47 4.09
C GLY A 109 13.34 6.12 2.61
N LEU A 110 12.30 5.78 1.84
CA LEU A 110 12.41 5.52 0.40
C LEU A 110 11.93 6.74 -0.42
N LYS A 111 12.83 7.69 -0.66
CA LYS A 111 12.52 8.90 -1.46
C LYS A 111 12.17 8.55 -2.91
N GLY A 112 11.26 9.31 -3.51
CA GLY A 112 10.94 9.18 -4.94
C GLY A 112 9.91 8.11 -5.27
N ARG A 113 9.30 7.47 -4.27
CA ARG A 113 8.42 6.31 -4.43
C ARG A 113 7.08 6.53 -3.74
N LEU A 114 6.08 5.78 -4.17
CA LEU A 114 4.77 5.67 -3.54
C LEU A 114 4.51 4.20 -3.26
N GLU A 115 4.06 3.88 -2.04
CA GLU A 115 3.53 2.56 -1.71
C GLU A 115 2.02 2.59 -1.90
N PHE A 116 1.50 1.84 -2.88
CA PHE A 116 0.07 1.63 -2.99
C PHE A 116 -0.33 0.26 -2.47
N ASP A 117 -1.40 0.21 -1.70
CA ASP A 117 -2.18 -1.01 -1.50
C ASP A 117 -3.39 -1.05 -2.42
N PHE A 118 -3.84 -2.27 -2.72
CA PHE A 118 -5.13 -2.52 -3.33
C PHE A 118 -5.66 -3.88 -2.90
N THR A 119 -6.96 -4.04 -3.01
CA THR A 119 -7.64 -5.30 -2.68
C THR A 119 -7.99 -6.03 -3.97
N VAL A 120 -7.77 -7.35 -4.02
CA VAL A 120 -8.18 -8.16 -5.17
C VAL A 120 -9.68 -8.00 -5.41
N LYS A 121 -10.05 -7.92 -6.69
CA LYS A 121 -11.42 -7.80 -7.16
C LYS A 121 -12.32 -8.88 -6.54
N TYR A 122 -13.56 -8.52 -6.26
CA TYR A 122 -14.54 -9.45 -5.73
C TYR A 122 -14.87 -10.52 -6.77
N ASP A 123 -14.84 -11.79 -6.36
CA ASP A 123 -15.20 -12.93 -7.19
C ASP A 123 -16.62 -13.40 -6.82
N PRO A 124 -17.64 -13.11 -7.65
CA PRO A 124 -19.02 -13.50 -7.35
C PRO A 124 -19.22 -15.02 -7.33
N ASN A 125 -18.34 -15.79 -8.01
CA ASN A 125 -18.38 -17.25 -8.00
C ASN A 125 -17.77 -17.83 -6.72
N ASN A 126 -17.00 -17.02 -5.97
CA ASN A 126 -16.43 -17.40 -4.68
C ASN A 126 -16.52 -16.25 -3.67
N PRO A 127 -17.74 -15.92 -3.21
CA PRO A 127 -18.01 -14.75 -2.39
C PRO A 127 -17.34 -14.79 -1.01
N MET A 128 -17.04 -16.00 -0.51
CA MET A 128 -16.41 -16.23 0.79
C MET A 128 -14.87 -16.23 0.73
N LYS A 129 -14.29 -16.12 -0.47
CA LYS A 129 -12.84 -16.05 -0.64
C LYS A 129 -12.31 -14.80 0.06
N SER A 130 -11.39 -15.00 1.00
CA SER A 130 -10.70 -13.89 1.65
C SER A 130 -9.99 -13.04 0.59
N ARG A 131 -10.34 -11.76 0.53
CA ARG A 131 -9.70 -10.82 -0.38
C ARG A 131 -8.31 -10.48 0.14
N LYS A 132 -7.30 -10.80 -0.66
CA LYS A 132 -5.92 -10.46 -0.33
C LYS A 132 -5.70 -8.97 -0.59
N VAL A 133 -4.95 -8.32 0.31
CA VAL A 133 -4.41 -6.99 0.08
C VAL A 133 -3.03 -7.18 -0.52
N HIS A 134 -2.84 -6.65 -1.72
CA HIS A 134 -1.56 -6.59 -2.40
C HIS A 134 -1.01 -5.17 -2.29
N ARG A 135 0.31 -5.05 -2.46
CA ARG A 135 0.98 -3.77 -2.50
C ARG A 135 2.03 -3.74 -3.57
N PHE A 136 2.37 -2.54 -4.03
CA PHE A 136 3.46 -2.31 -4.95
C PHE A 136 4.06 -0.93 -4.74
N TYR A 137 5.28 -0.75 -5.24
CA TYR A 137 5.94 0.54 -5.32
C TYR A 137 5.92 1.08 -6.75
N ILE A 138 5.56 2.35 -6.89
CA ILE A 138 5.64 3.09 -8.15
C ILE A 138 6.37 4.42 -7.93
N LYS A 139 6.99 4.98 -8.96
CA LYS A 139 7.64 6.30 -8.90
C LYS A 139 6.65 7.40 -8.54
N GLN A 140 7.10 8.35 -7.72
CA GLN A 140 6.26 9.47 -7.27
C GLN A 140 5.83 10.43 -8.38
N GLY A 141 6.50 10.40 -9.54
CA GLY A 141 6.16 11.25 -10.69
C GLY A 141 4.75 11.03 -11.22
N LEU A 142 4.04 9.99 -10.76
CA LEU A 142 2.60 9.88 -10.94
C LEU A 142 1.84 11.09 -10.37
N LEU A 143 2.21 11.59 -9.19
CA LEU A 143 1.53 12.73 -8.58
C LEU A 143 1.77 14.01 -9.36
N ASP A 144 3.01 14.22 -9.81
CA ASP A 144 3.37 15.35 -10.67
C ASP A 144 2.51 15.36 -11.97
N LEU A 145 2.29 14.18 -12.58
CA LEU A 145 1.43 14.04 -13.76
C LEU A 145 -0.03 14.39 -13.48
N LEU A 146 -0.50 14.12 -12.27
CA LEU A 146 -1.87 14.39 -11.84
C LEU A 146 -2.06 15.84 -11.35
N GLY A 147 -0.98 16.63 -11.26
CA GLY A 147 -1.01 17.99 -10.74
C GLY A 147 -1.27 18.07 -9.24
N ILE A 148 -0.78 17.07 -8.48
CA ILE A 148 -0.96 16.92 -7.03
C ILE A 148 0.37 17.13 -6.31
#